data_AF-A0A921H5A2-F1
#
_entry.id   AF-A0A921H5A2-F1
#
_cell.length_a   1.000
_cell.length_b   1.000
_cell.length_c   1.000
_cell.angle_alpha   90.00
_cell.angle_beta   90.00
_cell.angle_gamma   90.00
#
_symmetry.space_group_name_H-M   'P 1'
#
loop_
_entity.id
_entity.type
_entity.pdbx_description
1 polymer ?
#
loop_
_entity_poly.entity_id
_entity_poly.type
_entity_poly.pdbx_seq_one_letter_code
_entity_poly.pdbx_strand_id
1 'polypeptide(L)'
;MSTLGKMKDNNEIKLTNKQERFCYEYCIDFNATQAAIRAGYNPTAAYATGYENLKKPQIKKRIEEMQANLARTSGISALRVLKEHEKLAFSNAARFRSGWITLKEFESLSDDDKACIQEVSTKTIKRTIGDEPVEEEFVKIKLYDKQKSLDSISKMLGFDAPVKQEITGKDGKNLFEGIDLSKLSQEELTLYYNLLKKANG
;
A
#
# COMPACT_ATOMS: atom_id res chain seq x y z
N MET A 1 -37.68 43.78 -10.78
CA MET A 1 -36.89 42.88 -9.92
C MET A 1 -36.64 41.58 -10.67
N SER A 2 -35.43 41.39 -11.21
CA SER A 2 -34.98 40.08 -11.69
C SER A 2 -33.56 39.89 -11.19
N THR A 3 -33.43 39.06 -10.17
CA THR A 3 -32.18 38.73 -9.48
C THR A 3 -31.41 37.76 -10.38
N LEU A 4 -30.52 38.28 -11.24
CA LEU A 4 -29.50 37.45 -11.87
C LEU A 4 -28.60 36.91 -10.77
N GLY A 5 -28.75 35.61 -10.52
CA GLY A 5 -27.88 34.84 -9.64
C GLY A 5 -26.43 34.97 -10.11
N LYS A 6 -25.57 35.45 -9.20
CA LYS A 6 -24.13 35.47 -9.38
C LYS A 6 -23.66 34.06 -9.73
N MET A 7 -23.17 33.87 -10.96
CA MET A 7 -22.34 32.72 -11.31
C MET A 7 -21.15 32.73 -10.35
N LYS A 8 -21.03 31.69 -9.52
CA LYS A 8 -19.82 31.48 -8.72
C LYS A 8 -18.72 31.10 -9.70
N ASP A 9 -17.78 32.01 -9.94
CA ASP A 9 -16.50 31.67 -10.56
C ASP A 9 -15.86 30.55 -9.72
N ASN A 10 -15.91 29.32 -10.22
CA ASN A 10 -15.06 28.23 -9.75
C ASN A 10 -13.64 28.54 -10.19
N ASN A 11 -12.99 29.42 -9.44
CA ASN A 11 -11.60 29.80 -9.61
C ASN A 11 -10.72 28.61 -9.18
N GLU A 12 -10.57 27.59 -10.03
CA GLU A 12 -9.56 26.55 -9.84
C GLU A 12 -8.18 27.23 -9.91
N ILE A 13 -7.59 27.50 -8.74
CA ILE A 13 -6.27 28.09 -8.61
C ILE A 13 -5.24 27.11 -9.19
N LYS A 14 -4.87 27.33 -10.45
CA LYS A 14 -3.84 26.58 -11.15
C LYS A 14 -2.49 26.77 -10.44
N LEU A 15 -1.78 25.66 -10.20
CA LEU A 15 -0.46 25.69 -9.56
C LEU A 15 0.56 26.39 -10.46
N THR A 16 1.43 27.18 -9.83
CA THR A 16 2.61 27.72 -10.52
C THR A 16 3.64 26.62 -10.76
N ASN A 17 4.53 26.81 -11.74
CA ASN A 17 5.60 25.85 -12.05
C ASN A 17 6.48 25.51 -10.83
N LYS A 18 6.76 26.50 -9.97
CA LYS A 18 7.53 26.27 -8.73
C LYS A 18 6.75 25.44 -7.70
N GLN A 19 5.43 25.66 -7.59
CA GLN A 19 4.59 24.86 -6.69
C GLN A 19 4.41 23.44 -7.21
N GLU A 20 4.25 23.25 -8.51
CA GLU A 20 4.19 21.93 -9.14
C GLU A 20 5.51 21.17 -8.90
N ARG A 21 6.65 21.84 -9.11
CA ARG A 21 7.97 21.26 -8.83
C ARG A 21 8.14 20.93 -7.35
N PHE A 22 7.65 21.78 -6.45
CA PHE A 22 7.64 21.52 -5.01
C PHE A 22 6.84 20.25 -4.67
N CYS A 23 5.65 20.07 -5.26
CA CYS A 23 4.85 18.87 -5.04
C CYS A 23 5.61 17.61 -5.47
N TYR A 24 6.25 17.65 -6.65
CA TYR A 24 7.07 16.55 -7.15
C TYR A 24 8.22 16.20 -6.20
N GLU A 25 9.05 17.18 -5.84
CA GLU A 25 10.22 16.97 -4.99
C GLU A 25 9.83 16.52 -3.58
N TYR A 26 8.73 17.03 -3.04
CA TYR A 26 8.22 16.63 -1.73
C TYR A 26 7.75 15.16 -1.71
N CYS A 27 7.20 14.66 -2.82
CA CYS A 27 6.78 13.26 -2.91
C CYS A 27 7.94 12.26 -3.01
N ILE A 28 9.19 12.72 -3.21
CA ILE A 28 10.38 11.85 -3.27
C ILE A 28 10.82 11.43 -1.86
N ASP A 29 10.94 12.39 -0.93
CA ASP A 29 11.58 12.18 0.38
C ASP A 29 10.80 12.79 1.57
N PHE A 30 9.63 13.39 1.32
CA PHE A 30 8.79 14.06 2.32
C PHE A 30 9.49 15.17 3.13
N ASN A 31 10.56 15.75 2.57
CA ASN A 31 11.30 16.85 3.19
C ASN A 31 10.90 18.20 2.57
N ALA A 32 10.06 18.97 3.27
CA ALA A 32 9.54 20.24 2.77
C ALA A 32 10.63 21.29 2.50
N THR A 33 11.66 21.35 3.34
CA THR A 33 12.77 22.30 3.18
C THR A 33 13.59 21.97 1.93
N GLN A 34 13.96 20.71 1.76
CA GLN A 34 14.73 20.27 0.59
C GLN A 34 13.90 20.34 -0.70
N ALA A 35 12.62 20.03 -0.64
CA ALA A 35 11.69 20.19 -1.75
C ALA A 35 11.58 21.66 -2.19
N ALA A 36 11.55 22.61 -1.26
CA ALA A 36 11.55 24.04 -1.57
C ALA A 36 12.86 24.48 -2.24
N ILE A 37 14.01 24.01 -1.76
CA ILE A 37 15.31 24.31 -2.38
C ILE A 37 15.36 23.79 -3.82
N ARG A 38 15.03 22.51 -4.04
CA ARG A 38 15.05 21.87 -5.37
C ARG A 38 14.00 22.45 -6.33
N ALA A 39 12.88 22.95 -5.80
CA ALA A 39 11.87 23.67 -6.57
C ALA A 39 12.26 25.11 -6.94
N GLY A 40 13.45 25.56 -6.53
CA GLY A 40 13.99 26.87 -6.90
C GLY A 40 13.42 28.03 -6.07
N TYR A 41 13.02 27.75 -4.82
CA TYR A 41 12.77 28.80 -3.83
C TYR A 41 14.08 29.29 -3.19
N ASN A 42 14.03 30.46 -2.55
CA ASN A 42 15.21 31.03 -1.89
C ASN A 42 15.72 30.08 -0.78
N PRO A 43 16.97 29.59 -0.85
CA PRO A 43 17.51 28.66 0.13
C PRO A 43 17.45 29.17 1.58
N THR A 44 17.65 30.47 1.80
CA THR A 44 17.64 31.06 3.15
C THR A 44 16.25 31.09 3.77
N ALA A 45 15.19 31.07 2.94
CA ALA A 45 13.80 31.06 3.37
C ALA A 45 13.10 29.71 3.09
N ALA A 46 13.83 28.68 2.68
CA ALA A 46 13.26 27.41 2.22
C ALA A 46 12.46 26.69 3.31
N TYR A 47 12.90 26.78 4.56
CA TYR A 47 12.19 26.21 5.71
C TYR A 47 10.78 26.81 5.85
N ALA A 48 10.70 28.14 5.91
CA ALA A 48 9.42 28.84 6.03
C ALA A 48 8.54 28.62 4.78
N THR A 49 9.16 28.67 3.59
CA THR A 49 8.46 28.49 2.31
C THR A 49 7.88 27.08 2.16
N GLY A 50 8.64 26.05 2.52
CA GLY A 50 8.18 24.66 2.48
C GLY A 50 6.98 24.44 3.41
N TYR A 51 7.07 24.97 4.63
CA TYR A 51 5.97 24.91 5.60
C TYR A 51 4.72 25.67 5.13
N GLU A 52 4.89 26.87 4.56
CA GLU A 52 3.78 27.64 4.00
C GLU A 52 3.12 26.93 2.82
N ASN A 53 3.93 26.37 1.90
CA ASN A 53 3.41 25.61 0.76
C ASN A 53 2.58 24.41 1.20
N LEU A 54 3.00 23.66 2.23
CA LEU A 54 2.21 22.55 2.76
C LEU A 54 0.88 22.98 3.38
N LYS A 55 0.67 24.26 3.74
CA LYS A 55 -0.62 24.76 4.23
C LYS A 55 -1.60 25.12 3.12
N LYS A 56 -1.12 25.32 1.89
CA LYS A 56 -1.95 25.76 0.76
C LYS A 56 -2.84 24.62 0.27
N PRO A 57 -4.19 24.75 0.29
CA PRO A 57 -5.11 23.66 -0.07
C PRO A 57 -4.87 23.07 -1.46
N GLN A 58 -4.54 23.90 -2.45
CA GLN A 58 -4.25 23.47 -3.81
C GLN A 58 -2.95 22.65 -3.93
N ILE A 59 -1.95 22.93 -3.09
CA ILE A 59 -0.70 22.15 -3.03
C ILE A 59 -0.95 20.82 -2.33
N LYS A 60 -1.70 20.82 -1.23
CA LYS A 60 -2.11 19.58 -0.55
C LYS A 60 -2.86 18.64 -1.48
N LYS A 61 -3.89 19.16 -2.17
CA LYS A 61 -4.67 18.40 -3.15
C LYS A 61 -3.77 17.79 -4.23
N ARG A 62 -2.80 18.55 -4.74
CA ARG A 62 -1.86 18.04 -5.74
C ARG A 62 -0.93 16.97 -5.21
N ILE A 63 -0.41 17.13 -3.99
CA ILE A 63 0.39 16.10 -3.32
C ILE A 63 -0.44 14.84 -3.12
N GLU A 64 -1.69 14.95 -2.69
CA GLU A 64 -2.62 13.82 -2.55
C GLU A 64 -2.89 13.12 -3.90
N GLU A 65 -3.10 13.89 -4.99
CA GLU A 65 -3.19 13.35 -6.34
C GLU A 65 -1.91 12.65 -6.78
N MET A 66 -0.74 13.24 -6.52
CA MET A 66 0.56 12.63 -6.84
C MET A 66 0.83 11.38 -5.99
N GLN A 67 0.34 11.34 -4.76
CA GLN A 67 0.41 10.19 -3.85
C GLN A 67 -0.54 9.06 -4.25
N ALA A 68 -1.77 9.39 -4.64
CA ALA A 68 -2.68 8.42 -5.23
C ALA A 68 -2.12 7.84 -6.54
N ASN A 69 -1.32 8.63 -7.26
CA ASN A 69 -0.62 8.23 -8.48
C ASN A 69 0.85 7.86 -8.25
N LEU A 70 1.34 7.70 -7.02
CA LEU A 70 2.77 7.54 -6.73
C LEU A 70 3.31 6.22 -7.29
N ALA A 71 2.47 5.20 -7.41
CA ALA A 71 2.73 3.98 -8.16
C ALA A 71 3.07 4.26 -9.64
N ARG A 72 2.39 5.23 -10.27
CA ARG A 72 2.65 5.67 -11.64
C ARG A 72 3.93 6.52 -11.73
N THR A 73 4.15 7.43 -10.78
CA THR A 73 5.31 8.35 -10.76
C THR A 73 6.62 7.65 -10.36
N SER A 74 6.58 6.64 -9.50
CA SER A 74 7.75 5.83 -9.07
C SER A 74 8.09 4.68 -10.02
N GLY A 75 7.28 4.42 -11.04
CA GLY A 75 7.40 3.23 -11.90
C GLY A 75 7.13 1.90 -11.19
N ILE A 76 6.56 1.93 -9.98
CA ILE A 76 6.14 0.74 -9.24
C ILE A 76 4.68 0.48 -9.55
N SER A 77 4.42 -0.32 -10.60
CA SER A 77 3.07 -0.74 -10.96
C SER A 77 2.56 -1.86 -10.03
N ALA A 78 1.24 -2.00 -9.91
CA ALA A 78 0.63 -3.14 -9.19
C ALA A 78 1.12 -4.49 -9.73
N LEU A 79 1.35 -4.59 -11.04
CA LEU A 79 1.95 -5.77 -11.67
C LEU A 79 3.40 -6.01 -11.20
N ARG A 80 4.20 -4.95 -11.04
CA ARG A 80 5.58 -5.08 -10.54
C ARG A 80 5.58 -5.54 -9.08
N VAL A 81 4.72 -4.96 -8.24
CA VAL A 81 4.57 -5.39 -6.84
C VAL A 81 4.11 -6.84 -6.76
N LEU A 82 3.16 -7.24 -7.62
CA LEU A 82 2.68 -8.61 -7.70
C LEU A 82 3.81 -9.57 -8.06
N LYS A 83 4.63 -9.25 -9.07
CA LYS A 83 5.79 -10.04 -9.47
C LYS A 83 6.84 -10.18 -8.37
N GLU A 84 7.11 -9.14 -7.60
CA GLU A 84 8.05 -9.26 -6.47
C GLU A 84 7.49 -10.15 -5.36
N HIS A 85 6.20 -10.04 -5.04
CA HIS A 85 5.57 -10.95 -4.07
C HIS A 85 5.49 -12.40 -4.59
N GLU A 86 5.26 -12.60 -5.88
CA GLU A 86 5.22 -13.92 -6.52
C GLU A 86 6.53 -14.70 -6.29
N LYS A 87 7.69 -14.06 -6.49
CA LYS A 87 9.01 -14.66 -6.26
C LYS A 87 9.13 -15.20 -4.83
N LEU A 88 8.75 -14.38 -3.84
CA LEU A 88 8.85 -14.74 -2.42
C LEU A 88 7.83 -15.82 -2.03
N ALA A 89 6.58 -15.67 -2.47
CA ALA A 89 5.47 -16.58 -2.17
C ALA A 89 5.75 -18.01 -2.66
N PHE A 90 6.38 -18.12 -3.84
CA PHE A 90 6.70 -19.40 -4.47
C PHE A 90 8.18 -19.78 -4.37
N SER A 91 8.92 -19.13 -3.46
CA SER A 91 10.30 -19.49 -3.15
C SER A 91 10.41 -20.93 -2.65
N ASN A 92 11.48 -21.62 -3.07
CA ASN A 92 11.69 -23.03 -2.75
C ASN A 92 13.12 -23.28 -2.23
N ALA A 93 13.24 -23.64 -0.96
CA ALA A 93 14.52 -23.91 -0.30
C ALA A 93 15.35 -25.02 -0.99
N ALA A 94 14.71 -25.97 -1.67
CA ALA A 94 15.42 -27.02 -2.42
C ALA A 94 16.28 -26.46 -3.55
N ARG A 95 15.96 -25.28 -4.10
CA ARG A 95 16.75 -24.64 -5.17
C ARG A 95 18.14 -24.22 -4.70
N PHE A 96 18.31 -23.98 -3.40
CA PHE A 96 19.56 -23.54 -2.77
C PHE A 96 20.45 -24.69 -2.34
N ARG A 97 20.01 -25.95 -2.45
CA ARG A 97 20.72 -27.11 -1.90
C ARG A 97 21.30 -28.01 -2.97
N SER A 98 22.46 -28.60 -2.66
CA SER A 98 23.03 -29.77 -3.31
C SER A 98 22.94 -30.94 -2.33
N GLY A 99 21.79 -31.60 -2.30
CA GLY A 99 21.48 -32.66 -1.32
C GLY A 99 21.10 -32.14 0.07
N TRP A 100 21.23 -33.02 1.07
CA TRP A 100 20.75 -32.76 2.43
C TRP A 100 21.65 -31.85 3.26
N ILE A 101 22.91 -31.66 2.87
CA ILE A 101 23.91 -30.98 3.71
C ILE A 101 24.41 -29.71 3.01
N THR A 102 24.74 -29.80 1.72
CA THR A 102 25.48 -28.78 1.00
C THR A 102 24.55 -27.75 0.36
N LEU A 103 25.00 -26.50 0.31
CA LEU A 103 24.36 -25.43 -0.46
C LEU A 103 24.96 -25.37 -1.86
N LYS A 104 24.18 -24.91 -2.84
CA LYS A 104 24.75 -24.56 -4.15
C LYS A 104 25.55 -23.27 -4.05
N GLU A 105 26.51 -23.12 -4.96
CA GLU A 105 27.26 -21.88 -5.12
C GLU A 105 26.32 -20.70 -5.39
N PHE A 106 26.61 -19.55 -4.77
CA PHE A 106 25.73 -18.38 -4.83
C PHE A 106 25.55 -17.88 -6.27
N GLU A 107 26.61 -17.91 -7.06
CA GLU A 107 26.67 -17.49 -8.45
C GLU A 107 25.78 -18.37 -9.35
N SER A 108 25.55 -19.62 -8.95
CA SER A 108 24.70 -20.57 -9.69
C SER A 108 23.20 -20.36 -9.47
N LEU A 109 22.82 -19.56 -8.47
CA LEU A 109 21.43 -19.25 -8.17
C LEU A 109 20.87 -18.22 -9.16
N SER A 110 19.59 -18.35 -9.49
CA SER A 110 18.89 -17.34 -10.28
C SER A 110 18.72 -16.04 -9.49
N ASP A 111 18.50 -14.93 -10.20
CA ASP A 111 18.27 -13.63 -9.54
C ASP A 111 17.01 -13.65 -8.65
N ASP A 112 15.98 -14.39 -9.05
CA ASP A 112 14.78 -14.58 -8.24
C ASP A 112 15.06 -15.37 -6.96
N ASP A 113 15.87 -16.44 -7.04
CA ASP A 113 16.26 -17.20 -5.85
C ASP A 113 17.10 -16.31 -4.91
N LYS A 114 18.04 -15.52 -5.46
CA LYS A 114 18.83 -14.56 -4.66
C LYS A 114 17.94 -13.51 -3.99
N ALA A 115 16.95 -12.98 -4.69
CA ALA A 115 16.01 -12.00 -4.15
C ALA A 115 15.17 -12.53 -2.98
N CYS A 116 15.03 -13.86 -2.86
CA CYS A 116 14.30 -14.49 -1.75
C CYS A 116 15.10 -14.57 -0.45
N ILE A 117 16.41 -14.28 -0.47
CA ILE A 117 17.28 -14.37 0.71
C ILE A 117 17.04 -13.16 1.63
N GLN A 118 16.60 -13.46 2.84
CA GLN A 118 16.45 -12.47 3.91
C GLN A 118 17.78 -12.21 4.63
N GLU A 119 18.59 -13.26 4.83
CA GLU A 119 19.80 -13.18 5.64
C GLU A 119 20.79 -14.26 5.21
N VAL A 120 22.08 -13.89 5.18
CA VAL A 120 23.21 -14.82 5.06
C VAL A 120 24.09 -14.65 6.29
N SER A 121 24.39 -15.74 6.98
CA SER A 121 25.26 -15.77 8.17
C SER A 121 26.35 -16.81 7.98
N THR A 122 27.60 -16.40 8.21
CA THR A 122 28.77 -17.29 8.15
C THR A 122 29.33 -17.53 9.55
N LYS A 123 29.82 -18.74 9.79
CA LYS A 123 30.47 -19.12 11.05
C LYS A 123 31.64 -20.03 10.75
N THR A 124 32.84 -19.65 11.19
CA THR A 124 34.03 -20.50 11.14
C THR A 124 34.20 -21.22 12.48
N ILE A 125 34.37 -22.54 12.44
CA ILE A 125 34.66 -23.36 13.60
C ILE A 125 36.05 -23.96 13.42
N LYS A 126 36.96 -23.61 14.34
CA LYS A 126 38.28 -24.24 14.45
C LYS A 126 38.15 -25.47 15.33
N ARG A 127 38.64 -26.62 14.85
CA ARG A 127 38.63 -27.90 15.57
C ARG A 127 39.89 -28.66 15.21
N THR A 128 40.50 -29.32 16.18
CA THR A 128 41.69 -30.13 15.92
C THR A 128 41.25 -31.57 15.65
N ILE A 129 41.65 -32.12 14.50
CA ILE A 129 41.43 -33.53 14.16
C ILE A 129 42.82 -34.17 14.10
N GLY A 130 43.19 -34.92 15.14
CA GLY A 130 44.57 -35.38 15.33
C GLY A 130 45.49 -34.24 15.81
N ASP A 131 46.64 -34.07 15.17
CA ASP A 131 47.58 -32.95 15.41
C ASP A 131 47.38 -31.78 14.43
N GLU A 132 46.41 -31.87 13.50
CA GLU A 132 46.16 -30.83 12.51
C GLU A 132 44.94 -29.96 12.90
N PRO A 133 45.08 -28.62 12.90
CA PRO A 133 43.95 -27.71 13.05
C PRO A 133 43.12 -27.68 11.77
N VAL A 134 41.84 -27.98 11.88
CA VAL A 134 40.86 -27.92 10.79
C VAL A 134 39.93 -26.72 11.01
N GLU A 135 39.73 -25.95 9.95
CA GLU A 135 38.77 -24.84 9.90
C GLU A 135 37.57 -25.25 9.05
N GLU A 136 36.39 -25.33 9.67
CA GLU A 136 35.12 -25.58 8.98
C GLU A 136 34.32 -24.28 8.90
N GLU A 137 33.94 -23.88 7.69
CA GLU A 137 33.06 -22.73 7.45
C GLU A 137 31.62 -23.20 7.23
N PHE A 138 30.69 -22.60 7.97
CA PHE A 138 29.26 -22.86 7.87
C PHE A 138 28.54 -21.64 7.33
N VAL A 139 27.76 -21.83 6.27
CA VAL A 139 26.87 -20.81 5.71
C VAL A 139 25.43 -21.17 6.06
N LYS A 140 24.73 -20.23 6.70
CA LYS A 140 23.30 -20.30 6.97
C LYS A 140 22.59 -19.27 6.11
N ILE A 141 21.58 -19.72 5.37
CA ILE A 141 20.68 -18.86 4.59
C ILE A 141 19.30 -18.89 5.23
N LYS A 142 18.71 -17.71 5.40
CA LYS A 142 17.30 -17.54 5.78
C LYS A 142 16.57 -16.89 4.60
N LEU A 143 15.41 -17.45 4.25
CA LEU A 143 14.53 -16.87 3.22
C LEU A 143 13.48 -15.97 3.85
N TYR A 144 12.96 -15.01 3.08
CA TYR A 144 11.81 -14.21 3.49
C TYR A 144 10.57 -15.07 3.76
N ASP A 145 9.66 -14.53 4.56
CA ASP A 145 8.40 -15.20 4.90
C ASP A 145 7.46 -15.24 3.69
N LYS A 146 7.22 -16.44 3.17
CA LYS A 146 6.31 -16.68 2.05
C LYS A 146 4.84 -16.36 2.36
N GLN A 147 4.39 -16.51 3.61
CA GLN A 147 2.99 -16.31 3.98
C GLN A 147 2.60 -14.85 3.85
N LYS A 148 3.47 -13.93 4.28
CA LYS A 148 3.23 -12.49 4.10
C LYS A 148 3.05 -12.10 2.64
N SER A 149 3.78 -12.75 1.73
CA SER A 149 3.63 -12.49 0.30
C SER A 149 2.35 -13.10 -0.27
N LEU A 150 1.95 -14.29 0.18
CA LEU A 150 0.66 -14.89 -0.18
C LEU A 150 -0.52 -14.02 0.28
N ASP A 151 -0.47 -13.49 1.50
CA ASP A 151 -1.49 -12.57 2.02
C ASP A 151 -1.57 -11.29 1.19
N SER A 152 -0.43 -10.70 0.82
CA SER A 152 -0.39 -9.53 -0.06
C SER A 152 -1.00 -9.85 -1.43
N ILE A 153 -0.65 -10.99 -2.03
CA ILE A 153 -1.20 -11.43 -3.31
C ILE A 153 -2.72 -11.63 -3.21
N SER A 154 -3.20 -12.29 -2.15
CA SER A 154 -4.63 -12.55 -1.92
C SER A 154 -5.44 -11.26 -1.89
N LYS A 155 -4.92 -10.25 -1.17
CA LYS A 155 -5.52 -8.90 -1.10
C LYS A 155 -5.47 -8.17 -2.45
N MET A 156 -4.33 -8.25 -3.16
CA MET A 156 -4.17 -7.59 -4.46
C MET A 156 -5.07 -8.18 -5.55
N LEU A 157 -5.31 -9.48 -5.53
CA LEU A 157 -6.17 -10.19 -6.48
C LEU A 157 -7.64 -10.22 -6.05
N GLY A 158 -7.95 -9.77 -4.83
CA GLY A 158 -9.31 -9.72 -4.30
C GLY A 158 -9.87 -11.09 -3.88
N PHE A 159 -9.02 -12.09 -3.63
CA PHE A 159 -9.46 -13.40 -3.15
C PHE A 159 -10.06 -13.33 -1.74
N ASP A 160 -9.60 -12.36 -0.93
CA ASP A 160 -10.14 -12.09 0.41
C ASP A 160 -11.30 -11.07 0.39
N ALA A 161 -11.74 -10.61 -0.78
CA ALA A 161 -12.81 -9.62 -0.85
C ALA A 161 -14.11 -10.22 -0.28
N PRO A 162 -14.78 -9.52 0.65
CA PRO A 162 -16.04 -10.01 1.18
C PRO A 162 -17.04 -10.11 0.04
N VAL A 163 -17.71 -11.26 -0.07
CA VAL A 163 -18.80 -11.43 -1.01
C VAL A 163 -19.93 -10.50 -0.57
N LYS A 164 -20.20 -9.46 -1.37
CA LYS A 164 -21.34 -8.57 -1.13
C LYS A 164 -22.61 -9.39 -1.34
N GLN A 165 -23.27 -9.78 -0.25
CA GLN A 165 -24.60 -10.36 -0.30
C GLN A 165 -25.63 -9.25 -0.13
N GLU A 166 -26.36 -8.94 -1.21
CA GLU A 166 -27.54 -8.08 -1.14
C GLU A 166 -28.75 -8.95 -0.81
N ILE A 167 -29.36 -8.72 0.35
CA ILE A 167 -30.59 -9.39 0.77
C ILE A 167 -31.75 -8.60 0.15
N THR A 168 -32.39 -9.18 -0.87
CA THR A 168 -33.58 -8.62 -1.53
C THR A 168 -34.76 -9.57 -1.40
N GLY A 169 -35.98 -9.04 -1.49
CA GLY A 169 -37.19 -9.84 -1.58
C GLY A 169 -37.27 -10.58 -2.92
N LYS A 170 -38.30 -11.42 -3.08
CA LYS A 170 -38.53 -12.16 -4.33
C LYS A 170 -38.48 -11.21 -5.54
N ASP A 171 -37.75 -11.61 -6.58
CA ASP A 171 -37.54 -10.84 -7.82
C ASP A 171 -36.84 -9.48 -7.63
N GLY A 172 -36.01 -9.34 -6.58
CA GLY A 172 -35.27 -8.10 -6.31
C GLY A 172 -36.11 -7.00 -5.66
N LYS A 173 -37.33 -7.32 -5.22
CA LYS A 173 -38.23 -6.37 -4.56
C LYS A 173 -37.77 -6.01 -3.16
N ASN A 174 -38.32 -4.94 -2.61
CA ASN A 174 -38.06 -4.55 -1.23
C ASN A 174 -38.56 -5.66 -0.27
N LEU A 175 -37.75 -6.11 0.68
CA LEU A 175 -38.17 -7.12 1.68
C LEU A 175 -39.37 -6.67 2.53
N PHE A 176 -39.55 -5.35 2.65
CA PHE A 176 -40.57 -4.74 3.48
C PHE A 176 -41.75 -4.21 2.66
N GLU A 177 -41.77 -4.43 1.33
CA GLU A 177 -42.94 -4.15 0.50
C GLU A 177 -44.09 -5.09 0.92
N GLY A 178 -45.14 -4.50 1.49
CA GLY A 178 -46.33 -5.24 1.92
C GLY A 178 -46.46 -5.48 3.42
N ILE A 179 -45.57 -4.91 4.25
CA ILE A 179 -45.85 -4.85 5.70
C ILE A 179 -47.02 -3.89 5.93
N ASP A 180 -48.15 -4.45 6.35
CA ASP A 180 -49.29 -3.68 6.80
C ASP A 180 -49.01 -3.13 8.21
N LEU A 181 -48.48 -1.92 8.26
CA LEU A 181 -48.16 -1.20 9.50
C LEU A 181 -49.36 -1.04 10.43
N SER A 182 -50.59 -1.10 9.91
CA SER A 182 -51.81 -0.96 10.72
C SER A 182 -52.10 -2.18 11.60
N LYS A 183 -51.46 -3.32 11.32
CA LYS A 183 -51.64 -4.59 12.04
C LYS A 183 -50.60 -4.84 13.11
N LEU A 184 -49.60 -3.97 13.21
CA LEU A 184 -48.54 -4.06 14.21
C LEU A 184 -49.00 -3.42 15.52
N SER A 185 -48.62 -4.03 16.63
CA SER A 185 -48.77 -3.43 17.95
C SER A 185 -47.91 -2.16 18.09
N GLN A 186 -48.24 -1.33 19.08
CA GLN A 186 -47.48 -0.11 19.35
C GLN A 186 -46.00 -0.39 19.65
N GLU A 187 -45.72 -1.52 20.31
CA GLU A 187 -44.37 -1.97 20.63
C GLU A 187 -43.58 -2.34 19.36
N GLU A 188 -44.20 -3.09 18.45
CA GLU A 188 -43.58 -3.50 17.18
C GLU A 188 -43.38 -2.31 16.22
N LEU A 189 -44.32 -1.36 16.18
CA LEU A 189 -44.17 -0.10 15.44
C LEU A 189 -42.99 0.72 15.96
N THR A 190 -42.87 0.83 17.28
CA THR A 190 -41.75 1.54 17.92
C THR A 190 -40.43 0.88 17.56
N LEU A 191 -40.38 -0.45 17.58
CA LEU A 191 -39.19 -1.21 17.16
C LEU A 191 -38.85 -0.96 15.68
N TYR A 192 -39.84 -1.02 14.79
CA TYR A 192 -39.67 -0.77 13.36
C TYR A 192 -39.07 0.62 13.07
N TYR A 193 -39.62 1.68 13.66
CA TYR A 193 -39.11 3.04 13.48
C TYR A 193 -37.70 3.22 14.03
N ASN A 194 -37.39 2.61 15.19
CA ASN A 194 -36.06 2.65 15.77
C ASN A 194 -35.01 1.95 14.88
N LEU A 195 -35.39 0.84 14.23
CA LEU A 195 -34.52 0.13 13.29
C LEU A 195 -34.28 0.96 12.02
N LEU A 196 -35.32 1.55 11.43
CA LEU A 196 -35.18 2.45 10.28
C LEU A 196 -34.29 3.66 10.57
N LYS A 197 -34.45 4.27 11.74
CA LYS A 197 -33.64 5.43 12.15
C LYS A 197 -32.16 5.07 12.32
N LYS A 198 -31.85 3.85 12.77
CA LYS A 198 -30.48 3.35 12.88
C LYS A 198 -29.88 2.93 11.53
N ALA A 199 -30.70 2.46 10.59
CA ALA A 199 -30.24 2.03 9.28
C ALA A 199 -29.90 3.22 8.34
N ASN A 200 -30.51 4.39 8.57
CA ASN A 200 -30.38 5.58 7.72
C ASN A 200 -29.50 6.70 8.34
N GLY A 201 -28.80 6.43 9.44
CA GLY A 201 -27.88 7.37 10.10
C GLY A 201 -26.45 6.85 10.06
#